data_AF-A0A3R7I683-F1
#
_entry.id   AF-A0A3R7I683-F1
#
_cell.length_a   1.000
_cell.length_b   1.000
_cell.length_c   1.000
_cell.angle_alpha   90.00
_cell.angle_beta   90.00
_cell.angle_gamma   90.00
#
_symmetry.space_group_name_H-M   'P 1'
#
loop_
_entity.id
_entity.type
_entity.pdbx_description
1 polymer ?
#
loop_
_entity_poly.entity_id
_entity_poly.type
_entity_poly.pdbx_seq_one_letter_code
_entity_poly.pdbx_strand_id
1 'polypeptide(L)'
;MKRLKEAREEFWRRRREALKKMKEVNLKLREVMRRLPHKSAQELKGEIEKVEWIIQTEPLPLEEERRLVEDVRRLENQLAVHRAARSLLEEASKLRREAESFRVKAEESHKKLLRAAEESQSHHERLLQLYREIRKLSADADKVHRQCLEVRERCRVLNAKCRDVSKEVRACREELKRLEEEERAKRLLEAQKEVEKHALEKLKRKEPLTFEEFKILVEKGKV
;
A
#
# COMPACT_ATOMS: atom_id res chain seq x y z
N MET A 1 5.30 -7.99 13.18
CA MET A 1 6.40 -8.99 13.17
C MET A 1 7.24 -9.04 14.45
N LYS A 2 7.76 -7.91 15.00
CA LYS A 2 8.64 -7.91 16.19
C LYS A 2 8.05 -8.67 17.40
N ARG A 3 6.81 -8.35 17.79
CA ARG A 3 6.08 -9.03 18.88
C ARG A 3 5.93 -10.55 18.68
N LEU A 4 5.71 -11.01 17.45
CA LEU A 4 5.60 -12.44 17.15
C LEU A 4 6.96 -13.15 17.22
N LYS A 5 8.06 -12.47 16.88
CA LYS A 5 9.42 -12.99 17.06
C LYS A 5 9.75 -13.14 18.55
N GLU A 6 9.47 -12.09 19.33
CA GLU A 6 9.66 -12.08 20.79
C GLU A 6 8.83 -13.19 21.46
N ALA A 7 7.55 -13.33 21.12
CA ALA A 7 6.69 -14.39 21.65
C ALA A 7 7.22 -15.79 21.30
N ARG A 8 7.65 -16.01 20.05
CA ARG A 8 8.24 -17.29 19.61
C ARG A 8 9.49 -17.63 20.43
N GLU A 9 10.38 -16.67 20.64
CA GLU A 9 11.61 -16.86 21.43
C GLU A 9 11.31 -17.13 22.90
N GLU A 10 10.33 -16.43 23.46
CA GLU A 10 9.86 -16.66 24.82
C GLU A 10 9.30 -18.08 25.00
N PHE A 11 8.45 -18.55 24.07
CA PHE A 11 7.95 -19.92 24.12
C PHE A 11 9.08 -20.96 24.03
N TRP A 12 10.08 -20.74 23.17
CA TRP A 12 11.27 -21.61 23.12
C TRP A 12 12.12 -21.56 24.40
N ARG A 13 12.20 -20.39 25.05
CA ARG A 13 12.87 -20.26 26.36
C ARG A 13 12.14 -21.06 27.43
N ARG A 14 10.83 -20.84 27.57
CA ARG A 14 9.99 -21.56 28.55
C ARG A 14 9.98 -23.08 28.30
N ARG A 15 9.95 -23.52 27.04
CA ARG A 15 10.10 -24.96 26.70
C ARG A 15 11.45 -25.51 27.16
N ARG A 16 12.55 -24.79 26.93
CA ARG A 16 13.88 -25.22 27.38
C ARG A 16 13.96 -25.33 28.90
N GLU A 17 13.39 -24.38 29.63
CA GLU A 17 13.30 -24.42 31.09
C GLU A 17 12.48 -25.61 31.59
N ALA A 18 11.30 -25.85 31.01
CA ALA A 18 10.47 -27.02 31.35
C ALA A 18 11.23 -28.34 31.10
N LEU A 19 11.96 -28.45 29.98
CA LEU A 19 12.77 -29.63 29.67
C LEU A 19 13.97 -29.79 30.62
N LYS A 20 14.60 -28.69 31.08
CA LYS A 20 15.66 -28.76 32.10
C LYS A 20 15.12 -29.29 33.43
N LYS A 21 14.03 -28.71 33.93
CA LYS A 21 13.34 -29.20 35.14
C LYS A 21 12.94 -30.66 35.00
N MET A 22 12.41 -31.06 33.84
CA MET A 22 12.03 -32.44 33.58
C MET A 22 13.24 -33.38 33.62
N LYS A 23 14.43 -32.96 33.16
CA LYS A 23 15.66 -33.75 33.29
C LYS A 23 16.04 -33.93 34.76
N GLU A 24 15.97 -32.89 35.57
CA GLU A 24 16.25 -32.94 37.01
C GLU A 24 15.28 -33.89 37.75
N VAL A 25 13.97 -33.77 37.47
CA VAL A 25 12.94 -34.67 38.00
C VAL A 25 13.19 -36.12 37.59
N ASN A 26 13.57 -36.36 36.33
CA ASN A 26 13.89 -37.71 35.86
C ASN A 26 15.15 -38.30 36.51
N LEU A 27 16.14 -37.48 36.86
CA LEU A 27 17.32 -37.95 37.62
C LEU A 27 16.90 -38.39 39.03
N LYS A 28 16.12 -37.56 39.74
CA LYS A 28 15.54 -37.92 41.04
C LYS A 28 14.68 -39.18 40.96
N LEU A 29 13.85 -39.29 39.92
CA LEU A 29 13.02 -40.47 39.69
C LEU A 29 13.87 -41.74 39.50
N ARG A 30 14.99 -41.67 38.78
CA ARG A 30 15.93 -42.80 38.64
C ARG A 30 16.50 -43.23 39.99
N GLU A 31 16.87 -42.29 40.84
CA GLU A 31 17.37 -42.60 42.19
C GLU A 31 16.31 -43.27 43.06
N VAL A 32 15.07 -42.78 43.04
CA VAL A 32 13.94 -43.37 43.77
C VAL A 32 13.58 -44.74 43.22
N MET A 33 13.57 -44.92 41.89
CA MET A 33 13.30 -46.21 41.25
C MET A 33 14.35 -47.28 41.60
N ARG A 34 15.61 -46.91 41.86
CA ARG A 34 16.63 -47.86 42.34
C ARG A 34 16.34 -48.39 43.75
N ARG A 35 15.60 -47.63 44.56
CA ARG A 35 15.20 -47.99 45.93
C ARG A 35 13.80 -48.61 45.98
N LEU A 36 13.17 -48.83 44.83
CA LEU A 36 11.80 -49.31 44.76
C LEU A 36 11.72 -50.75 45.29
N PRO A 37 10.85 -51.03 46.26
CA PRO A 37 10.68 -52.39 46.76
C PRO A 37 10.00 -53.26 45.69
N HIS A 38 10.32 -54.56 45.69
CA HIS A 38 9.73 -55.53 44.76
C HIS A 38 8.21 -55.70 44.93
N LYS A 39 7.72 -55.55 46.17
CA LYS A 39 6.30 -55.60 46.49
C LYS A 39 5.60 -54.34 46.00
N SER A 40 4.40 -54.51 45.47
CA SER A 40 3.55 -53.42 45.02
C SER A 40 3.06 -52.57 46.21
N ALA A 41 2.68 -51.32 45.92
CA ALA A 41 2.13 -50.43 46.94
C ALA A 41 0.83 -50.97 47.57
N GLN A 42 0.06 -51.80 46.87
CA GLN A 42 -1.16 -52.43 47.40
C GLN A 42 -0.82 -53.59 48.34
N GLU A 43 0.13 -54.45 47.96
CA GLU A 43 0.59 -55.54 48.82
C GLU A 43 1.20 -55.03 50.12
N LEU A 44 2.03 -53.97 50.04
CA LEU A 44 2.63 -53.35 51.23
C LEU A 44 1.57 -52.76 52.17
N LYS A 45 0.52 -52.14 51.64
CA LYS A 45 -0.60 -51.64 52.46
C LYS A 45 -1.36 -52.78 53.14
N GLY A 46 -1.66 -53.85 52.39
CA GLY A 46 -2.33 -55.02 52.96
C GLY A 46 -1.49 -55.73 54.03
N GLU A 47 -0.16 -55.73 53.91
CA GLU A 47 0.74 -56.24 54.95
C GLU A 47 0.76 -55.35 56.19
N ILE A 48 0.80 -54.02 56.03
CA ILE A 48 0.71 -53.07 57.15
C ILE A 48 -0.61 -53.27 57.90
N GLU A 49 -1.73 -53.28 57.19
CA GLU A 49 -3.07 -53.44 57.79
C GLU A 49 -3.20 -54.77 58.56
N LYS A 50 -2.60 -55.86 58.06
CA LYS A 50 -2.58 -57.15 58.77
C LYS A 50 -1.75 -57.10 60.04
N VAL A 51 -0.56 -56.50 59.99
CA VAL A 51 0.33 -56.40 61.16
C VAL A 51 -0.28 -55.47 62.21
N GLU A 52 -0.85 -54.33 61.79
CA GLU A 52 -1.58 -53.42 62.67
C GLU A 52 -2.78 -54.09 63.34
N TRP A 53 -3.53 -54.90 62.59
CA TRP A 53 -4.65 -55.66 63.15
C TRP A 53 -4.20 -56.64 64.24
N ILE A 54 -3.10 -57.38 64.01
CA ILE A 54 -2.52 -58.30 65.00
C ILE A 54 -2.12 -57.55 66.27
N ILE A 55 -1.41 -56.42 66.13
CA ILE A 55 -1.03 -55.57 67.27
C ILE A 55 -2.25 -55.09 68.07
N GLN A 56 -3.36 -54.77 67.40
CA GLN A 56 -4.56 -54.24 68.06
C GLN A 56 -5.46 -55.31 68.69
N THR A 57 -5.43 -56.54 68.19
CA THR A 57 -6.44 -57.56 68.54
C THR A 57 -5.89 -58.73 69.35
N GLU A 58 -4.57 -58.95 69.35
CA GLU A 58 -3.93 -60.06 70.06
C GLU A 58 -3.15 -59.58 71.30
N PRO A 59 -3.25 -60.26 72.46
CA PRO A 59 -2.43 -59.97 73.62
C PRO A 59 -1.01 -60.52 73.41
N LEU A 60 -0.09 -59.65 73.01
CA LEU A 60 1.29 -60.01 72.68
C LEU A 60 2.28 -59.69 73.81
N PRO A 61 3.37 -60.46 73.96
CA PRO A 61 4.51 -60.04 74.76
C PRO A 61 5.12 -58.74 74.21
N LEU A 62 5.62 -57.88 75.11
CA LEU A 62 6.25 -56.59 74.78
C LEU A 62 7.35 -56.69 73.71
N GLU A 63 8.09 -57.80 73.67
CA GLU A 63 9.15 -58.00 72.67
C GLU A 63 8.60 -58.27 71.26
N GLU A 64 7.50 -59.02 71.15
CA GLU A 64 6.86 -59.34 69.87
C GLU A 64 6.14 -58.12 69.30
N GLU A 65 5.43 -57.37 70.15
CA GLU A 65 4.81 -56.11 69.78
C GLU A 65 5.85 -55.11 69.22
N ARG A 66 7.01 -54.98 69.88
CA ARG A 66 8.11 -54.12 69.38
C ARG A 66 8.59 -54.54 67.99
N ARG A 67 8.73 -55.85 67.73
CA ARG A 67 9.15 -56.36 66.41
C ARG A 67 8.11 -56.04 65.34
N LEU A 68 6.83 -56.24 65.63
CA LEU A 68 5.75 -55.92 64.69
C LEU A 68 5.68 -54.41 64.38
N VAL A 69 5.90 -53.56 65.39
CA VAL A 69 5.99 -52.09 65.19
C VAL A 69 7.18 -51.72 64.30
N GLU A 70 8.34 -52.37 64.46
CA GLU A 70 9.50 -52.16 63.58
C GLU A 70 9.23 -52.64 62.15
N ASP A 71 8.50 -53.75 61.98
CA ASP A 71 8.08 -54.26 60.68
C ASP A 71 7.13 -53.30 59.96
N VAL A 72 6.14 -52.74 60.68
CA VAL A 72 5.25 -51.69 60.15
C VAL A 72 6.07 -50.49 59.69
N ARG A 73 6.99 -49.98 60.52
CA ARG A 73 7.86 -48.85 60.13
C ARG A 73 8.67 -49.14 58.86
N ARG A 74 9.17 -50.37 58.69
CA ARG A 74 9.89 -50.77 57.47
C ARG A 74 8.96 -50.78 56.24
N LEU A 75 7.76 -51.32 56.37
CA LEU A 75 6.76 -51.37 55.29
C LEU A 75 6.26 -49.95 54.93
N GLU A 76 6.08 -49.07 55.91
CA GLU A 76 5.72 -47.67 55.69
C GLU A 76 6.81 -46.91 54.93
N ASN A 77 8.08 -47.12 55.28
CA ASN A 77 9.21 -46.55 54.54
C ASN A 77 9.22 -47.03 53.07
N GLN A 78 8.94 -48.30 52.83
CA GLN A 78 8.80 -48.86 51.48
C GLN A 78 7.63 -48.22 50.71
N LEU A 79 6.50 -47.98 51.38
CA LEU A 79 5.34 -47.30 50.80
C LEU A 79 5.64 -45.82 50.50
N ALA A 80 6.45 -45.16 51.33
CA ALA A 80 6.89 -43.78 51.11
C ALA A 80 7.73 -43.64 49.82
N VAL A 81 8.57 -44.64 49.50
CA VAL A 81 9.31 -44.70 48.22
C VAL A 81 8.36 -44.77 47.03
N HIS A 82 7.32 -45.61 47.09
CA HIS A 82 6.29 -45.68 46.05
C HIS A 82 5.54 -44.36 45.87
N ARG A 83 5.19 -43.68 46.97
CA ARG A 83 4.54 -42.35 46.94
C ARG A 83 5.43 -41.31 46.27
N ALA A 84 6.72 -41.28 46.62
CA ALA A 84 7.70 -40.38 46.02
C ALA A 84 7.92 -40.65 44.52
N ALA A 85 7.98 -41.92 44.11
CA ALA A 85 8.08 -42.28 42.70
C ALA A 85 6.85 -41.79 41.91
N ARG A 86 5.65 -41.98 42.46
CA ARG A 86 4.40 -41.51 41.86
C ARG A 86 4.36 -40.00 41.72
N SER A 87 4.72 -39.25 42.76
CA SER A 87 4.70 -37.78 42.70
C SER A 87 5.68 -37.23 41.65
N LEU A 88 6.88 -37.82 41.55
CA LEU A 88 7.87 -37.45 40.54
C LEU A 88 7.41 -37.80 39.12
N LEU A 89 6.73 -38.93 38.94
CA LEU A 89 6.14 -39.31 37.64
C LEU A 89 5.05 -38.31 37.21
N GLU A 90 4.19 -37.91 38.13
CA GLU A 90 3.15 -36.91 37.88
C GLU A 90 3.75 -35.54 37.54
N GLU A 91 4.79 -35.12 38.25
CA GLU A 91 5.53 -33.88 37.96
C GLU A 91 6.20 -33.93 36.58
N ALA A 92 6.88 -35.04 36.24
CA ALA A 92 7.50 -35.24 34.92
C ALA A 92 6.45 -35.21 33.80
N SER A 93 5.26 -35.79 34.03
CA SER A 93 4.15 -35.74 33.08
C SER A 93 3.61 -34.32 32.90
N LYS A 94 3.49 -33.53 33.98
CA LYS A 94 3.06 -32.12 33.89
C LYS A 94 4.05 -31.29 33.08
N LEU A 95 5.34 -31.38 33.40
CA LEU A 95 6.42 -30.69 32.68
C LEU A 95 6.49 -31.08 31.20
N ARG A 96 6.23 -32.36 30.88
CA ARG A 96 6.13 -32.83 29.48
C ARG A 96 4.99 -32.13 28.74
N ARG A 97 3.80 -32.06 29.33
CA ARG A 97 2.63 -31.38 28.73
C ARG A 97 2.88 -29.88 28.56
N GLU A 98 3.50 -29.23 29.54
CA GLU A 98 3.89 -27.82 29.44
C GLU A 98 4.88 -27.57 28.32
N ALA A 99 5.96 -28.37 28.25
CA ALA A 99 6.94 -28.28 27.18
C ALA A 99 6.27 -28.42 25.81
N GLU A 100 5.32 -29.35 25.68
CA GLU A 100 4.59 -29.58 24.44
C GLU A 100 3.66 -28.42 24.07
N SER A 101 2.92 -27.89 25.03
CA SER A 101 2.11 -26.67 24.86
C SER A 101 2.95 -25.49 24.38
N PHE A 102 4.15 -25.29 24.95
CA PHE A 102 5.06 -24.22 24.49
C PHE A 102 5.59 -24.47 23.07
N ARG A 103 5.81 -25.73 22.66
CA ARG A 103 6.19 -26.05 21.28
C ARG A 103 5.10 -25.64 20.30
N VAL A 104 3.86 -26.07 20.54
CA VAL A 104 2.72 -25.74 19.67
C VAL A 104 2.58 -24.22 19.54
N LYS A 105 2.63 -23.48 20.65
CA LYS A 105 2.56 -22.00 20.64
C LYS A 105 3.72 -21.34 19.89
N ALA A 106 4.93 -21.90 19.97
CA ALA A 106 6.09 -21.41 19.24
C ALA A 106 5.94 -21.65 17.72
N GLU A 107 5.46 -22.84 17.33
CA GLU A 107 5.20 -23.22 15.94
C GLU A 107 4.08 -22.37 15.33
N GLU A 108 2.98 -22.13 16.06
CA GLU A 108 1.93 -21.21 15.63
C GLU A 108 2.45 -19.79 15.42
N SER A 109 3.27 -19.30 16.34
CA SER A 109 3.90 -17.98 16.23
C SER A 109 4.83 -17.91 15.01
N HIS A 110 5.55 -18.99 14.72
CA HIS A 110 6.38 -19.12 13.52
C HIS A 110 5.55 -19.11 12.23
N LYS A 111 4.45 -19.88 12.17
CA LYS A 111 3.53 -19.89 11.02
C LYS A 111 2.94 -18.50 10.76
N LYS A 112 2.52 -17.79 11.81
CA LYS A 112 2.02 -16.40 11.70
C LYS A 112 3.10 -15.44 11.17
N LEU A 113 4.37 -15.63 11.58
CA LEU A 113 5.48 -14.84 11.05
C LEU A 113 5.72 -15.07 9.57
N LEU A 114 5.69 -16.33 9.11
CA LEU A 114 5.87 -16.66 7.70
C LEU A 114 4.77 -16.03 6.84
N ARG A 115 3.51 -16.19 7.22
CA ARG A 115 2.36 -15.56 6.52
C ARG A 115 2.50 -14.05 6.43
N ALA A 116 2.80 -13.39 7.54
CA ALA A 116 2.97 -11.94 7.56
C ALA A 116 4.17 -11.48 6.69
N ALA A 117 5.22 -12.30 6.57
CA ALA A 117 6.35 -12.01 5.70
C ALA A 117 5.99 -12.18 4.22
N GLU A 118 5.28 -13.25 3.87
CA GLU A 118 4.76 -13.50 2.51
C GLU A 118 3.81 -12.40 2.06
N GLU A 119 2.85 -12.00 2.91
CA GLU A 119 1.92 -10.90 2.65
C GLU A 119 2.68 -9.58 2.44
N SER A 120 3.64 -9.26 3.32
CA SER A 120 4.46 -8.07 3.20
C SER A 120 5.27 -8.05 1.90
N GLN A 121 5.82 -9.20 1.49
CA GLN A 121 6.58 -9.34 0.25
C GLN A 121 5.68 -9.15 -0.97
N SER A 122 4.49 -9.77 -0.98
CA SER A 122 3.51 -9.61 -2.05
C SER A 122 3.04 -8.16 -2.20
N HIS A 123 2.76 -7.48 -1.08
CA HIS A 123 2.42 -6.05 -1.10
C HIS A 123 3.57 -5.20 -1.65
N HIS A 124 4.81 -5.50 -1.26
CA HIS A 124 5.99 -4.79 -1.77
C HIS A 124 6.17 -4.98 -3.28
N GLU A 125 6.00 -6.20 -3.78
CA GLU A 125 6.07 -6.48 -5.22
C GLU A 125 4.98 -5.75 -6.00
N ARG A 126 3.74 -5.76 -5.50
CA ARG A 126 2.64 -5.00 -6.10
C ARG A 126 2.90 -3.50 -6.10
N LEU A 127 3.45 -2.97 -5.01
CA LEU A 127 3.84 -1.57 -4.91
C LEU A 127 4.90 -1.21 -5.98
N LEU A 128 5.92 -2.06 -6.16
CA LEU A 128 6.96 -1.86 -7.17
C LEU A 128 6.39 -1.89 -8.60
N GLN A 129 5.42 -2.76 -8.87
CA GLN A 129 4.73 -2.79 -10.16
C GLN A 129 3.99 -1.47 -10.41
N LEU A 130 3.20 -1.00 -9.43
CA LEU A 130 2.50 0.29 -9.53
C LEU A 130 3.46 1.45 -9.73
N TYR A 131 4.59 1.50 -9.03
CA TYR A 131 5.60 2.54 -9.25
C TYR A 131 6.18 2.52 -10.67
N ARG A 132 6.39 1.33 -11.25
CA ARG A 132 6.85 1.21 -12.63
C ARG A 132 5.79 1.71 -13.61
N GLU A 133 4.53 1.40 -13.37
CA GLU A 133 3.40 1.89 -14.19
C GLU A 133 3.25 3.40 -14.09
N ILE A 134 3.29 3.97 -12.88
CA ILE A 134 3.27 5.42 -12.66
C ILE A 134 4.41 6.09 -13.42
N ARG A 135 5.64 5.57 -13.32
CA ARG A 135 6.79 6.14 -14.05
C ARG A 135 6.59 6.12 -15.56
N LYS A 136 6.03 5.04 -16.12
CA LYS A 136 5.71 4.96 -17.55
C LYS A 136 4.66 6.02 -17.93
N LEU A 137 3.56 6.09 -17.19
CA LEU A 137 2.49 7.06 -17.43
C LEU A 137 2.99 8.51 -17.32
N SER A 138 3.85 8.81 -16.34
CA SER A 138 4.47 10.13 -16.21
C SER A 138 5.35 10.46 -17.42
N ALA A 139 6.17 9.52 -17.88
CA ALA A 139 7.00 9.74 -19.07
C ALA A 139 6.16 9.96 -20.33
N ASP A 140 5.07 9.21 -20.49
CA ASP A 140 4.12 9.38 -21.59
C ASP A 140 3.40 10.72 -21.52
N ALA A 141 2.95 11.13 -20.32
CA ALA A 141 2.35 12.44 -20.09
C ALA A 141 3.32 13.59 -20.42
N ASP A 142 4.58 13.50 -20.01
CA ASP A 142 5.61 14.49 -20.31
C ASP A 142 5.89 14.59 -21.82
N LYS A 143 5.85 13.45 -22.53
CA LYS A 143 6.01 13.40 -23.98
C LYS A 143 4.85 14.11 -24.68
N VAL A 144 3.61 13.79 -24.29
CA VAL A 144 2.40 14.43 -24.85
C VAL A 144 2.38 15.92 -24.53
N HIS A 145 2.78 16.30 -23.32
CA HIS A 145 2.87 17.71 -22.93
C HIS A 145 3.86 18.48 -23.80
N ARG A 146 5.05 17.93 -24.06
CA ARG A 146 6.03 18.53 -24.97
C ARG A 146 5.47 18.71 -26.39
N GLN A 147 4.81 17.69 -26.93
CA GLN A 147 4.16 17.78 -28.25
C GLN A 147 3.08 18.85 -28.29
N CYS A 148 2.26 18.97 -27.24
CA CYS A 148 1.24 20.01 -27.13
C CYS A 148 1.86 21.43 -27.13
N LEU A 149 2.97 21.62 -26.41
CA LEU A 149 3.70 22.90 -26.41
C LEU A 149 4.25 23.24 -27.80
N GLU A 150 4.84 22.28 -28.51
CA GLU A 150 5.34 22.47 -29.88
C GLU A 150 4.22 22.87 -30.84
N VAL A 151 3.08 22.17 -30.80
CA VAL A 151 1.92 22.49 -31.63
C VAL A 151 1.37 23.87 -31.29
N ARG A 152 1.26 24.20 -30.00
CA ARG A 152 0.80 25.52 -29.54
C ARG A 152 1.70 26.64 -30.05
N GLU A 153 3.02 26.43 -30.07
CA GLU A 153 3.96 27.42 -30.61
C GLU A 153 3.82 27.56 -32.12
N ARG A 154 3.69 26.46 -32.87
CA ARG A 154 3.39 26.50 -34.31
C ARG A 154 2.10 27.26 -34.60
N CYS A 155 1.04 27.01 -33.83
CA CYS A 155 -0.23 27.73 -33.95
C CYS A 155 -0.07 29.23 -33.66
N ARG A 156 0.75 29.62 -32.67
CA ARG A 156 1.06 31.05 -32.41
C ARG A 156 1.73 31.71 -33.60
N VAL A 157 2.76 31.07 -34.16
CA VAL A 157 3.48 31.60 -35.34
C VAL A 157 2.54 31.73 -36.54
N LEU A 158 1.72 30.71 -36.81
CA LEU A 158 0.73 30.77 -37.89
C LEU A 158 -0.32 31.87 -37.66
N ASN A 159 -0.84 32.01 -36.44
CA ASN A 159 -1.80 33.06 -36.10
C ASN A 159 -1.19 34.46 -36.26
N ALA A 160 0.09 34.65 -35.92
CA ALA A 160 0.79 35.91 -36.17
C ALA A 160 0.86 36.22 -37.67
N LYS A 161 1.30 35.24 -38.49
CA LYS A 161 1.31 35.38 -39.96
C LYS A 161 -0.07 35.69 -40.52
N CYS A 162 -1.11 34.97 -40.10
CA CYS A 162 -2.48 35.24 -40.54
C CYS A 162 -2.94 36.65 -40.17
N ARG A 163 -2.57 37.17 -38.99
CA ARG A 163 -2.86 38.55 -38.61
C ARG A 163 -2.14 39.55 -39.50
N ASP A 164 -0.88 39.31 -39.84
CA ASP A 164 -0.10 40.22 -40.68
C ASP A 164 -0.63 40.24 -42.12
N VAL A 165 -0.89 39.07 -42.72
CA VAL A 165 -1.58 38.99 -44.04
C VAL A 165 -2.95 39.67 -43.98
N SER A 166 -3.70 39.51 -42.89
CA SER A 166 -5.00 40.17 -42.74
C SER A 166 -4.89 41.70 -42.65
N LYS A 167 -3.76 42.25 -42.19
CA LYS A 167 -3.50 43.70 -42.21
C LYS A 167 -3.13 44.15 -43.61
N GLU A 168 -2.26 43.41 -44.30
CA GLU A 168 -1.88 43.69 -45.69
C GLU A 168 -3.10 43.71 -46.61
N VAL A 169 -3.98 42.70 -46.51
CA VAL A 169 -5.22 42.64 -47.29
C VAL A 169 -6.14 43.84 -46.99
N ARG A 170 -6.18 44.32 -45.75
CA ARG A 170 -6.95 45.54 -45.41
C ARG A 170 -6.33 46.77 -46.04
N ALA A 171 -5.02 46.95 -45.93
CA ALA A 171 -4.30 48.05 -46.54
C ALA A 171 -4.50 48.09 -48.07
N CYS A 172 -4.33 46.95 -48.75
CA CYS A 172 -4.58 46.87 -50.20
C CYS A 172 -6.04 47.19 -50.57
N ARG A 173 -7.02 46.78 -49.74
CA ARG A 173 -8.44 47.14 -49.97
C ARG A 173 -8.69 48.63 -49.80
N GLU A 174 -8.04 49.27 -48.83
CA GLU A 174 -8.14 50.72 -48.61
C GLU A 174 -7.48 51.50 -49.76
N GLU A 175 -6.31 51.06 -50.22
CA GLU A 175 -5.63 51.62 -51.39
C GLU A 175 -6.47 51.46 -52.66
N LEU A 176 -7.05 50.27 -52.89
CA LEU A 176 -7.91 50.02 -54.05
C LEU A 176 -9.12 50.98 -54.04
N LYS A 177 -9.78 51.16 -52.88
CA LYS A 177 -10.88 52.12 -52.75
C LYS A 177 -10.44 53.54 -53.08
N ARG A 178 -9.28 53.98 -52.57
CA ARG A 178 -8.73 55.31 -52.88
C ARG A 178 -8.47 55.47 -54.39
N LEU A 179 -7.86 54.48 -55.03
CA LEU A 179 -7.60 54.51 -56.46
C LEU A 179 -8.89 54.55 -57.28
N GLU A 180 -9.90 53.76 -56.89
CA GLU A 180 -11.22 53.79 -57.52
C GLU A 180 -11.91 55.16 -57.36
N GLU A 181 -11.81 55.79 -56.19
CA GLU A 181 -12.33 57.14 -55.95
C GLU A 181 -11.59 58.20 -56.77
N GLU A 182 -10.27 58.14 -56.82
CA GLU A 182 -9.43 59.02 -57.64
C GLU A 182 -9.72 58.84 -59.13
N GLU A 183 -9.91 57.61 -59.60
CA GLU A 183 -10.27 57.31 -60.99
C GLU A 183 -11.68 57.80 -61.33
N ARG A 184 -12.66 57.60 -60.44
CA ARG A 184 -14.02 58.17 -60.60
C ARG A 184 -13.99 59.69 -60.66
N ALA A 185 -13.21 60.33 -59.78
CA ALA A 185 -13.04 61.77 -59.78
C ALA A 185 -12.41 62.26 -61.10
N LYS A 186 -11.37 61.59 -61.59
CA LYS A 186 -10.77 61.90 -62.90
C LYS A 186 -11.77 61.75 -64.04
N ARG A 187 -12.52 60.64 -64.10
CA ARG A 187 -13.55 60.41 -65.13
C ARG A 187 -14.65 61.47 -65.08
N LEU A 188 -15.10 61.87 -63.90
CA LEU A 188 -16.07 62.96 -63.74
C LEU A 188 -15.50 64.29 -64.24
N LEU A 189 -14.24 64.57 -63.94
CA LEU A 189 -13.56 65.80 -64.33
C LEU A 189 -13.29 65.85 -65.84
N GLU A 190 -12.97 64.71 -66.46
CA GLU A 190 -12.86 64.55 -67.92
C GLU A 190 -14.22 64.70 -68.60
N ALA A 191 -15.27 64.05 -68.09
CA ALA A 191 -16.63 64.21 -68.60
C ALA A 191 -17.10 65.68 -68.51
N GLN A 192 -16.82 66.36 -67.39
CA GLN A 192 -17.09 67.79 -67.24
C GLN A 192 -16.30 68.65 -68.23
N LYS A 193 -15.04 68.30 -68.52
CA LYS A 193 -14.23 69.00 -69.54
C LYS A 193 -14.76 68.78 -70.96
N GLU A 194 -15.22 67.57 -71.28
CA GLU A 194 -15.81 67.29 -72.59
C GLU A 194 -17.16 68.00 -72.76
N VAL A 195 -18.02 67.98 -71.74
CA VAL A 195 -19.27 68.77 -71.73
C VAL A 195 -18.97 70.27 -71.85
N GLU A 196 -17.95 70.78 -71.14
CA GLU A 196 -17.50 72.16 -71.26
C GLU A 196 -17.00 72.51 -72.67
N LYS A 197 -16.19 71.66 -73.30
CA LYS A 197 -15.74 71.86 -74.70
C LYS A 197 -16.92 71.87 -75.66
N HIS A 198 -17.83 70.92 -75.53
CA HIS A 198 -19.03 70.82 -76.37
C HIS A 198 -19.95 72.05 -76.19
N ALA A 199 -20.12 72.51 -74.95
CA ALA A 199 -20.86 73.72 -74.64
C ALA A 199 -20.19 74.99 -75.21
N LEU A 200 -18.86 75.10 -75.14
CA LEU A 200 -18.10 76.19 -75.78
C LEU A 200 -18.21 76.15 -77.31
N GLU A 201 -18.24 74.97 -77.92
CA GLU A 201 -18.45 74.82 -79.37
C GLU A 201 -19.88 75.21 -79.79
N LYS A 202 -20.90 74.81 -79.06
CA LYS A 202 -22.29 75.26 -79.26
C LYS A 202 -22.43 76.77 -79.10
N LEU A 203 -21.78 77.36 -78.09
CA LEU A 203 -21.75 78.82 -77.88
C LEU A 203 -21.12 79.54 -79.08
N LYS A 204 -20.01 79.03 -79.62
CA LYS A 204 -19.38 79.55 -80.85
C LYS A 204 -20.29 79.41 -82.08
N ARG A 205 -21.11 78.36 -82.15
CA ARG A 205 -22.07 78.09 -83.23
C ARG A 205 -23.43 78.78 -83.04
N LYS A 206 -23.64 79.52 -81.93
CA LYS A 206 -24.92 80.17 -81.54
C LYS A 206 -26.12 79.22 -81.43
N GLU A 207 -25.85 77.96 -81.06
CA GLU A 207 -26.89 76.97 -80.80
C GLU A 207 -27.41 77.08 -79.35
N PRO A 208 -28.68 76.72 -79.06
CA PRO A 208 -29.23 76.80 -77.72
C PRO A 208 -28.50 75.84 -76.76
N LEU A 209 -28.01 76.39 -75.65
CA LEU A 209 -27.36 75.64 -74.57
C LEU A 209 -28.40 75.04 -73.63
N THR A 210 -28.16 73.82 -73.15
CA THR A 210 -28.95 73.25 -72.06
C THR A 210 -28.59 73.90 -70.72
N PHE A 211 -29.51 73.88 -69.74
CA PHE A 211 -29.32 74.54 -68.44
C PHE A 211 -28.08 74.03 -67.68
N GLU A 212 -27.78 72.73 -67.80
CA GLU A 212 -26.59 72.11 -67.19
C GLU A 212 -25.29 72.55 -67.88
N GLU A 213 -25.28 72.64 -69.22
CA GLU A 213 -24.14 73.16 -70.00
C GLU A 213 -23.86 74.64 -69.68
N PHE A 214 -24.91 75.46 -69.52
CA PHE A 214 -24.79 76.87 -69.15
C PHE A 214 -24.24 77.06 -67.73
N LYS A 215 -24.75 76.30 -66.76
CA LYS A 215 -24.31 76.38 -65.36
C LYS A 215 -22.82 76.05 -65.20
N ILE A 216 -22.33 75.02 -65.91
CA ILE A 216 -20.91 74.62 -65.88
C ILE A 216 -19.99 75.72 -66.44
N LEU A 217 -20.44 76.44 -67.48
CA LEU A 217 -19.67 77.53 -68.08
C LEU A 217 -19.61 78.78 -67.20
N VAL A 218 -20.70 79.11 -66.50
CA VAL A 218 -20.77 80.22 -65.54
C VAL A 218 -19.92 79.94 -64.30
N GLU A 219 -20.01 78.75 -63.72
CA GLU A 219 -19.21 78.36 -62.54
C GLU A 219 -17.69 78.38 -62.80
N LYS A 220 -17.26 78.21 -64.06
CA LYS A 220 -15.85 78.29 -64.48
C LYS A 220 -15.43 79.65 -65.05
N GLY A 221 -16.33 80.65 -65.07
CA GLY A 221 -16.03 82.03 -65.49
C GLY A 221 -15.68 82.18 -66.98
N LYS A 222 -16.24 81.34 -67.86
CA LYS A 222 -15.97 81.36 -69.31
C LYS A 222 -17.05 82.03 -70.16
N VAL A 223 -18.07 82.58 -69.50
CA VAL A 223 -19.18 83.36 -70.05
C VAL A 223 -19.51 84.47 -69.06
#